data_AF-A0A1X0IKS3-F1
#
_entry.id   AF-A0A1X0IKS3-F1
#
_cell.length_a   1.000
_cell.length_b   1.000
_cell.length_c   1.000
_cell.angle_alpha   90.00
_cell.angle_beta   90.00
_cell.angle_gamma   90.00
#
_symmetry.space_group_name_H-M   'P 1'
#
loop_
_entity.id
_entity.type
_entity.pdbx_description
1 polymer ?
#
loop_
_entity_poly.entity_id
_entity_poly.type
_entity_poly.pdbx_seq_one_letter_code
_entity_poly.pdbx_strand_id
1 'polypeptide(L)'
;MLTNCHRAVAGVGVALAALTTTGIPAHADPLPEFCVPAGVVDNVCTARLTSVTADVVNGTITGAPVGGGAAITLAGQGDAYLKSTGFGDAAPKPVQQWDETIDSVSQLSVDQFDPNWYANAKTRVFMPRTLNDLATQFPPNMLLVRFTPDDAQPGAFRLVSIQPTPPGNSIS
;
A
#
# COMPACT_ATOMS: atom_id res chain seq x y z
N MET A 1 -51.70 -42.15 -54.96
CA MET A 1 -50.34 -42.67 -55.25
C MET A 1 -49.50 -42.49 -54.00
N LEU A 2 -48.97 -43.60 -53.47
CA LEU A 2 -47.99 -43.66 -52.39
C LEU A 2 -46.70 -42.93 -52.79
N THR A 3 -45.94 -42.42 -51.82
CA THR A 3 -44.58 -42.90 -51.47
C THR A 3 -43.95 -41.99 -50.40
N ASN A 4 -43.63 -42.57 -49.24
CA ASN A 4 -42.70 -42.02 -48.25
C ASN A 4 -41.29 -41.94 -48.84
N CYS A 5 -40.52 -40.90 -48.50
CA CYS A 5 -39.06 -40.97 -48.58
C CYS A 5 -38.43 -40.20 -47.41
N HIS A 6 -37.91 -40.95 -46.43
CA HIS A 6 -37.00 -40.44 -45.41
C HIS A 6 -35.59 -40.31 -46.00
N ARG A 7 -34.87 -39.22 -45.67
CA ARG A 7 -33.46 -39.27 -45.24
C ARG A 7 -32.95 -37.92 -44.72
N ALA A 8 -32.22 -38.02 -43.61
CA ALA A 8 -31.60 -36.97 -42.80
C ALA A 8 -30.36 -36.35 -43.47
N VAL A 9 -30.02 -35.08 -43.15
CA VAL A 9 -28.64 -34.56 -43.16
C VAL A 9 -28.45 -33.42 -42.14
N ALA A 10 -27.46 -33.65 -41.26
CA ALA A 10 -26.53 -32.77 -40.56
C ALA A 10 -27.01 -31.53 -39.77
N GLY A 11 -26.77 -31.59 -38.46
CA GLY A 11 -26.71 -30.43 -37.60
C GLY A 11 -25.42 -29.62 -37.77
N VAL A 12 -25.52 -28.34 -37.41
CA VAL A 12 -24.36 -27.50 -37.06
C VAL A 12 -24.70 -26.90 -35.70
N GLY A 13 -24.16 -27.51 -34.66
CA GLY A 13 -24.14 -26.92 -33.33
C GLY A 13 -23.17 -25.75 -33.33
N VAL A 14 -23.68 -24.54 -33.10
CA VAL A 14 -22.82 -23.39 -32.81
C VAL A 14 -22.37 -23.55 -31.36
N ALA A 15 -21.13 -23.99 -31.18
CA ALA A 15 -20.48 -24.05 -29.89
C ALA A 15 -20.27 -22.61 -29.38
N LEU A 16 -21.09 -22.18 -28.43
CA LEU A 16 -20.79 -21.04 -27.57
C LEU A 16 -19.61 -21.44 -26.69
N ALA A 17 -18.40 -21.03 -27.06
CA ALA A 17 -17.24 -21.12 -26.20
C ALA A 17 -17.46 -20.19 -25.00
N ALA A 18 -17.99 -20.75 -23.91
CA ALA A 18 -18.00 -20.10 -22.62
C ALA A 18 -16.55 -19.93 -22.15
N LEU A 19 -16.04 -18.70 -22.24
CA LEU A 19 -14.82 -18.29 -21.56
C LEU A 19 -15.09 -18.33 -20.06
N THR A 20 -14.96 -19.51 -19.44
CA THR A 20 -14.89 -19.64 -17.99
C THR A 20 -13.51 -19.14 -17.57
N THR A 21 -13.36 -17.84 -17.36
CA THR A 21 -12.25 -17.33 -16.55
C THR A 21 -12.50 -17.83 -15.14
N THR A 22 -11.90 -18.97 -14.77
CA THR A 22 -11.75 -19.36 -13.38
C THR A 22 -10.88 -18.28 -12.75
N GLY A 23 -11.53 -17.26 -12.18
CA GLY A 23 -10.86 -16.29 -11.34
C GLY A 23 -10.20 -17.06 -10.21
N ILE A 24 -8.88 -17.21 -10.28
CA ILE A 24 -8.11 -17.67 -9.14
C ILE A 24 -8.41 -16.63 -8.05
N PRO A 25 -8.85 -17.04 -6.85
CA PRO A 25 -9.00 -16.10 -5.76
C PRO A 25 -7.67 -15.37 -5.59
N ALA A 26 -7.69 -14.04 -5.77
CA ALA A 26 -6.56 -13.18 -5.49
C ALA A 26 -6.43 -13.12 -3.96
N HIS A 27 -5.81 -14.14 -3.39
CA HIS A 27 -5.44 -14.15 -1.98
C HIS A 27 -4.31 -13.15 -1.79
N ALA A 28 -4.34 -12.40 -0.69
CA ALA A 28 -3.23 -11.54 -0.31
C ALA A 28 -1.92 -12.33 -0.27
N ASP A 29 -0.82 -11.64 -0.60
CA ASP A 29 0.50 -12.23 -0.41
C ASP A 29 0.73 -12.52 1.08
N PRO A 30 1.25 -13.70 1.44
CA PRO A 30 1.56 -14.00 2.83
C PRO A 30 2.59 -13.00 3.38
N LEU A 31 2.58 -12.79 4.69
CA LEU A 31 3.61 -11.97 5.33
C LEU A 31 5.01 -12.53 5.01
N PRO A 32 6.00 -11.65 4.79
CA PRO A 32 7.37 -12.07 4.56
C PRO A 32 7.93 -12.92 5.70
N GLU A 33 8.85 -13.85 5.38
CA GLU A 33 9.43 -14.76 6.37
C GLU A 33 10.11 -14.04 7.54
N PHE A 34 10.67 -12.84 7.32
CA PHE A 34 11.31 -12.05 8.38
C PHE A 34 10.34 -11.56 9.46
N CYS A 35 9.03 -11.61 9.19
CA CYS A 35 8.00 -11.21 10.15
C CYS A 35 7.74 -12.29 11.22
N VAL A 36 8.13 -13.55 11.01
CA VAL A 36 7.74 -14.70 11.86
C VAL A 36 8.89 -15.16 12.78
N PRO A 37 8.66 -15.50 14.08
CA PRO A 37 7.46 -15.30 14.90
C PRO A 37 7.53 -14.06 15.82
N ALA A 38 8.69 -13.40 15.95
CA ALA A 38 8.91 -12.34 16.93
C ALA A 38 8.47 -10.94 16.46
N GLY A 39 8.14 -10.77 15.17
CA GLY A 39 7.79 -9.48 14.55
C GLY A 39 6.31 -9.30 14.23
N VAL A 40 5.44 -10.27 14.56
CA VAL A 40 4.00 -10.21 14.32
C VAL A 40 3.23 -10.13 15.63
N VAL A 41 2.50 -9.03 15.81
CA VAL A 41 1.44 -8.91 16.83
C VAL A 41 0.14 -8.68 16.09
N ASP A 42 -0.88 -9.51 16.36
CA ASP A 42 -2.21 -9.42 15.72
C ASP A 42 -2.18 -9.42 14.17
N ASN A 43 -1.31 -10.25 13.57
CA ASN A 43 -1.11 -10.32 12.12
C ASN A 43 -0.55 -9.03 11.47
N VAL A 44 -0.01 -8.12 12.28
CA VAL A 44 0.69 -6.91 11.82
C VAL A 44 2.19 -7.14 11.92
N CYS A 45 2.90 -7.04 10.81
CA CYS A 45 4.36 -7.07 10.80
C CYS A 45 4.93 -5.67 11.00
N THR A 46 5.90 -5.54 11.91
CA THR A 46 6.69 -4.32 12.06
C THR A 46 8.08 -4.50 11.47
N ALA A 47 8.51 -3.57 10.63
CA ALA A 47 9.84 -3.59 10.02
C ALA A 47 10.45 -2.19 9.97
N ARG A 48 11.77 -2.13 10.03
CA ARG A 48 12.53 -0.93 9.69
C ARG A 48 13.05 -1.09 8.27
N LEU A 49 12.97 -0.06 7.44
CA LEU A 49 13.44 -0.10 6.05
C LEU A 49 14.83 0.52 5.92
N THR A 50 15.70 -0.13 5.13
CA THR A 50 17.06 0.34 4.88
C THR A 50 17.03 1.64 4.08
N SER A 51 16.29 1.66 2.98
CA SER A 51 15.98 2.83 2.18
C SER A 51 14.73 2.49 1.35
N VAL A 52 14.17 3.49 0.68
CA VAL A 52 12.90 3.34 -0.04
C VAL A 52 12.93 4.03 -1.40
N THR A 53 12.11 3.52 -2.30
CA THR A 53 11.71 4.17 -3.55
C THR A 53 10.21 4.43 -3.52
N ALA A 54 9.77 5.51 -4.15
CA ALA A 54 8.36 5.88 -4.24
C ALA A 54 7.83 5.70 -5.67
N ASP A 55 6.63 5.14 -5.80
CA ASP A 55 5.85 5.17 -7.04
C ASP A 55 4.76 6.23 -6.88
N VAL A 56 4.95 7.37 -7.54
CA VAL A 56 4.01 8.50 -7.48
C VAL A 56 2.69 8.23 -8.20
N VAL A 57 2.67 7.30 -9.17
CA VAL A 57 1.46 6.96 -9.94
C VAL A 57 0.55 6.12 -9.06
N ASN A 58 1.10 5.04 -8.51
CA ASN A 58 0.35 4.11 -7.67
C ASN A 58 0.24 4.55 -6.20
N GLY A 59 1.04 5.55 -5.78
CA GLY A 59 1.06 6.02 -4.40
C GLY A 59 1.67 5.01 -3.42
N THR A 60 2.55 4.14 -3.92
CA THR A 60 3.19 3.10 -3.12
C THR A 60 4.64 3.45 -2.76
N ILE A 61 5.15 2.78 -1.75
CA ILE A 61 6.53 2.87 -1.30
C ILE A 61 7.12 1.47 -1.22
N THR A 62 8.32 1.29 -1.78
CA THR A 62 9.01 -0.01 -1.81
C THR A 62 10.33 0.10 -1.09
N GLY A 63 10.63 -0.83 -0.18
CA GLY A 63 11.87 -0.82 0.57
C GLY A 63 12.32 -2.20 1.03
N ALA A 64 13.62 -2.34 1.26
CA ALA A 64 14.19 -3.56 1.82
C ALA A 64 14.23 -3.48 3.36
N PRO A 65 13.76 -4.51 4.08
CA PRO A 65 13.82 -4.55 5.54
C PRO A 65 15.28 -4.59 6.03
N VAL A 66 15.55 -3.89 7.12
CA VAL A 66 16.79 -3.99 7.89
C VAL A 66 16.88 -5.42 8.45
N GLY A 67 18.03 -6.08 8.24
CA GLY A 67 18.20 -7.50 8.54
C GLY A 67 18.09 -8.41 7.32
N GLY A 68 17.68 -7.86 6.17
CA GLY A 68 17.60 -8.58 4.89
C GLY A 68 16.24 -9.20 4.62
N GLY A 69 16.04 -9.67 3.38
CA GLY A 69 14.77 -10.16 2.87
C GLY A 69 14.41 -9.53 1.52
N ALA A 70 13.32 -10.00 0.92
CA ALA A 70 12.78 -9.38 -0.29
C ALA A 70 12.30 -7.95 0.01
N ALA A 71 12.42 -7.07 -1.00
CA ALA A 71 11.82 -5.75 -0.90
C ALA A 71 10.29 -5.89 -0.82
N ILE A 72 9.67 -5.10 0.05
CA ILE A 72 8.22 -5.07 0.23
C ILE A 72 7.67 -3.78 -0.36
N THR A 73 6.54 -3.88 -1.06
CA THR A 73 5.78 -2.73 -1.54
C THR A 73 4.62 -2.47 -0.59
N LEU A 74 4.45 -1.23 -0.18
CA LEU A 74 3.48 -0.82 0.83
C LEU A 74 2.56 0.27 0.25
N ALA A 75 1.27 0.16 0.54
CA ALA A 75 0.25 1.13 0.13
C ALA A 75 -0.64 1.50 1.32
N GLY A 76 -0.99 2.77 1.47
CA GLY A 76 -1.73 3.24 2.64
C GLY A 76 -2.45 4.56 2.40
N GLN A 77 -3.53 4.75 3.15
CA GLN A 77 -4.24 6.03 3.22
C GLN A 77 -3.50 6.98 4.18
N GLY A 78 -3.88 8.27 4.15
CA GLY A 78 -3.19 9.33 4.88
C GLY A 78 -3.14 9.14 6.40
N ASP A 79 -4.08 8.41 6.98
CA ASP A 79 -4.13 8.07 8.41
C ASP A 79 -3.03 7.10 8.86
N ALA A 80 -2.45 6.31 7.95
CA ALA A 80 -1.29 5.49 8.24
C ALA A 80 0.00 6.32 8.41
N TYR A 81 0.03 7.57 7.95
CA TYR A 81 1.23 8.41 7.99
C TYR A 81 1.30 9.18 9.31
N LEU A 82 2.29 8.83 10.13
CA LEU A 82 2.45 9.39 11.46
C LEU A 82 3.60 10.41 11.49
N LYS A 83 3.47 11.42 12.35
CA LYS A 83 4.57 12.34 12.65
C LYS A 83 5.76 11.58 13.22
N SER A 84 6.96 12.09 12.97
CA SER A 84 8.20 11.54 13.47
C SER A 84 8.25 11.50 15.00
N THR A 85 9.07 10.60 15.54
CA THR A 85 9.29 10.51 16.98
C THR A 85 10.73 10.14 17.32
N GLY A 86 11.20 10.57 18.49
CA GLY A 86 12.51 10.21 19.04
C GLY A 86 13.71 11.05 18.57
N PHE A 87 13.53 12.00 17.64
CA PHE A 87 14.64 12.81 17.11
C PHE A 87 15.13 13.97 18.02
N GLY A 88 14.37 14.32 19.06
CA GLY A 88 14.66 15.52 19.86
C GLY A 88 14.57 16.80 19.01
N ASP A 89 15.41 17.79 19.31
CA ASP A 89 15.37 19.11 18.66
C ASP A 89 16.04 19.17 17.27
N ALA A 90 16.68 18.08 16.83
CA ALA A 90 17.55 18.06 15.65
C ALA A 90 17.21 16.95 14.65
N ALA A 91 15.94 16.86 14.23
CA ALA A 91 15.53 15.95 13.16
C ALA A 91 16.18 16.33 11.81
N PRO A 92 16.50 15.38 10.92
CA PRO A 92 16.94 15.68 9.56
C PRO A 92 15.91 16.54 8.80
N LYS A 93 16.37 17.42 7.91
CA LYS A 93 15.49 18.33 7.17
C LYS A 93 14.30 17.63 6.46
N PRO A 94 14.47 16.50 5.76
CA PRO A 94 13.33 15.80 5.15
C PRO A 94 12.30 15.29 6.17
N VAL A 95 12.74 14.95 7.39
CA VAL A 95 11.86 14.52 8.49
C VAL A 95 11.08 15.71 9.05
N GLN A 96 11.70 16.88 9.16
CA GLN A 96 10.99 18.12 9.53
C GLN A 96 9.90 18.44 8.50
N GLN A 97 10.23 18.36 7.21
CA GLN A 97 9.27 18.60 6.12
C GLN A 97 8.12 17.58 6.11
N TRP A 98 8.40 16.33 6.47
CA TRP A 98 7.38 15.30 6.66
C TRP A 98 6.37 15.71 7.75
N ASP A 99 6.86 16.15 8.91
CA ASP A 99 6.03 16.57 10.03
C ASP A 99 5.23 17.84 9.72
N GLU A 100 5.87 18.84 9.08
CA GLU A 100 5.23 20.07 8.62
C GLU A 100 4.11 19.78 7.60
N THR A 101 4.33 18.81 6.69
CA THR A 101 3.34 18.40 5.70
C THR A 101 2.13 17.78 6.39
N ILE A 102 2.34 16.87 7.35
CA ILE A 102 1.25 16.25 8.12
C ILE A 102 0.47 17.32 8.90
N ASP A 103 1.16 18.23 9.59
CA ASP A 103 0.53 19.31 10.34
C ASP A 103 -0.32 20.19 9.42
N SER A 104 0.24 20.64 8.30
CA SER A 104 -0.46 21.50 7.35
C SER A 104 -1.71 20.84 6.77
N VAL A 105 -1.63 19.55 6.41
CA VAL A 105 -2.75 18.83 5.80
C VAL A 105 -3.83 18.45 6.82
N SER A 106 -3.44 18.12 8.06
CA SER A 106 -4.35 17.78 9.15
C SER A 106 -5.26 18.94 9.56
N GLN A 107 -4.80 20.18 9.35
CA GLN A 107 -5.54 21.41 9.66
C GLN A 107 -6.59 21.78 8.60
N LEU A 108 -6.53 21.19 7.41
CA LEU A 108 -7.46 21.51 6.32
C LEU A 108 -8.87 21.00 6.64
N SER A 109 -9.88 21.86 6.67
CA SER A 109 -11.26 21.40 6.87
C SER A 109 -11.77 20.64 5.66
N VAL A 110 -12.44 19.51 5.91
CA VAL A 110 -13.21 18.77 4.89
C VAL A 110 -14.70 18.81 5.19
N ASP A 111 -15.13 19.76 6.01
CA ASP A 111 -16.54 20.05 6.22
C ASP A 111 -17.17 20.52 4.91
N GLN A 112 -18.26 19.89 4.49
CA GLN A 112 -18.96 20.20 3.24
C GLN A 112 -19.45 21.67 3.13
N PHE A 113 -19.52 22.39 4.25
CA PHE A 113 -19.89 23.80 4.31
C PHE A 113 -18.69 24.75 4.13
N ASP A 114 -17.45 24.25 4.18
CA ASP A 114 -16.25 25.03 3.81
C ASP A 114 -16.23 25.17 2.28
N PRO A 115 -16.22 26.39 1.70
CA PRO A 115 -16.16 26.55 0.24
C PRO A 115 -14.93 25.88 -0.42
N ASN A 116 -13.87 25.60 0.33
CA ASN A 116 -12.65 24.93 -0.12
C ASN A 116 -12.64 23.42 0.15
N TRP A 117 -13.71 22.83 0.70
CA TRP A 117 -13.74 21.44 1.18
C TRP A 117 -13.21 20.43 0.17
N TYR A 118 -13.55 20.61 -1.11
CA TYR A 118 -13.17 19.67 -2.16
C TYR A 118 -11.66 19.73 -2.48
N ALA A 119 -11.09 20.93 -2.50
CA ALA A 119 -9.65 21.11 -2.69
C ALA A 119 -8.87 20.59 -1.48
N ASN A 120 -9.39 20.83 -0.27
CA ASN A 120 -8.82 20.32 0.97
C ASN A 120 -8.85 18.79 1.03
N ALA A 121 -9.99 18.18 0.68
CA ALA A 121 -10.15 16.72 0.62
C ALA A 121 -9.17 16.09 -0.39
N LYS A 122 -9.01 16.69 -1.58
CA LYS A 122 -8.00 16.25 -2.55
C LYS A 122 -6.58 16.31 -1.99
N THR A 123 -6.24 17.39 -1.32
CA THR A 123 -4.91 17.56 -0.71
C THR A 123 -4.64 16.46 0.32
N ARG A 124 -5.64 16.13 1.17
CA ARG A 124 -5.55 15.00 2.11
C ARG A 124 -5.37 13.65 1.40
N VAL A 125 -6.12 13.39 0.33
CA VAL A 125 -6.04 12.12 -0.43
C VAL A 125 -4.68 11.94 -1.11
N PHE A 126 -4.05 13.03 -1.56
CA PHE A 126 -2.75 12.95 -2.25
C PHE A 126 -1.53 13.12 -1.35
N MET A 127 -1.71 13.49 -0.07
CA MET A 127 -0.63 13.61 0.92
C MET A 127 0.31 12.39 0.96
N PRO A 128 -0.17 11.12 0.92
CA PRO A 128 0.71 9.95 0.88
C PRO A 128 1.79 10.01 -0.19
N ARG A 129 1.50 10.56 -1.38
CA ARG A 129 2.48 10.67 -2.47
C ARG A 129 3.61 11.64 -2.13
N THR A 130 3.26 12.80 -1.58
CA THR A 130 4.24 13.80 -1.12
C THR A 130 5.11 13.22 -0.01
N LEU A 131 4.51 12.52 0.94
CA LEU A 131 5.23 11.91 2.05
C LEU A 131 6.16 10.77 1.57
N ASN A 132 5.71 9.94 0.63
CA ASN A 132 6.54 8.89 0.03
C ASN A 132 7.76 9.48 -0.71
N ASP A 133 7.59 10.59 -1.42
CA ASP A 133 8.71 11.29 -2.06
C ASP A 133 9.74 11.79 -1.03
N LEU A 134 9.27 12.42 0.06
CA LEU A 134 10.14 12.83 1.17
C LEU A 134 10.86 11.63 1.80
N ALA A 135 10.19 10.49 1.95
CA ALA A 135 10.78 9.28 2.53
C ALA A 135 11.98 8.76 1.72
N THR A 136 12.02 8.97 0.40
CA THR A 136 13.18 8.58 -0.43
C THR A 136 14.45 9.36 -0.09
N GLN A 137 14.32 10.50 0.58
CA GLN A 137 15.42 11.38 0.97
C GLN A 137 15.91 11.10 2.39
N PHE A 138 15.26 10.18 3.11
CA PHE A 138 15.66 9.85 4.48
C PHE A 138 16.99 9.11 4.48
N PRO A 139 17.88 9.42 5.45
CA PRO A 139 19.01 8.56 5.74
C PRO A 139 18.57 7.11 6.01
N PRO A 140 19.46 6.13 5.79
CA PRO A 140 19.10 4.75 5.97
C PRO A 140 18.58 4.41 7.36
N ASN A 141 17.73 3.39 7.44
CA ASN A 141 17.22 2.81 8.68
C ASN A 141 16.35 3.79 9.51
N MET A 142 15.77 4.83 8.91
CA MET A 142 14.93 5.80 9.63
C MET A 142 13.43 5.53 9.54
N LEU A 143 12.99 4.70 8.59
CA LEU A 143 11.56 4.50 8.36
C LEU A 143 11.09 3.22 9.04
N LEU A 144 10.24 3.36 10.05
CA LEU A 144 9.55 2.26 10.69
C LEU A 144 8.17 2.09 10.07
N VAL A 145 7.84 0.87 9.65
CA VAL A 145 6.58 0.53 9.00
C VAL A 145 5.89 -0.59 9.74
N ARG A 146 4.56 -0.53 9.77
CA ARG A 146 3.67 -1.60 10.22
C ARG A 146 2.72 -1.92 9.09
N PHE A 147 2.57 -3.19 8.76
CA PHE A 147 1.78 -3.60 7.60
C PHE A 147 1.13 -4.98 7.78
N THR A 148 0.08 -5.21 7.01
CA THR A 148 -0.64 -6.49 6.92
C THR A 148 -0.72 -6.94 5.46
N PRO A 149 -1.04 -8.23 5.19
CA PRO A 149 -1.48 -8.65 3.87
C PRO A 149 -2.64 -7.77 3.36
N ASP A 150 -2.70 -7.54 2.04
CA ASP A 150 -3.82 -6.84 1.40
C ASP A 150 -4.46 -7.70 0.31
N ASP A 151 -5.68 -8.19 0.57
CA ASP A 151 -6.44 -8.97 -0.42
C ASP A 151 -6.92 -8.11 -1.59
N ALA A 152 -6.98 -6.78 -1.43
CA ALA A 152 -7.45 -5.88 -2.47
C ALA A 152 -6.37 -5.52 -3.50
N GLN A 153 -5.09 -5.70 -3.16
CA GLN A 153 -3.97 -5.30 -4.00
C GLN A 153 -2.83 -6.35 -3.96
N PRO A 154 -2.90 -7.38 -4.83
CA PRO A 154 -1.81 -8.34 -4.97
C PRO A 154 -0.47 -7.65 -5.27
N GLY A 155 0.62 -8.11 -4.67
CA GLY A 155 1.96 -7.53 -4.81
C GLY A 155 2.24 -6.32 -3.91
N ALA A 156 1.29 -5.91 -3.07
CA ALA A 156 1.48 -4.86 -2.07
C ALA A 156 0.90 -5.27 -0.71
N PHE A 157 1.53 -4.79 0.35
CA PHE A 157 1.00 -4.88 1.70
C PHE A 157 0.28 -3.60 2.09
N ARG A 158 -0.75 -3.73 2.92
CA ARG A 158 -1.48 -2.61 3.46
C ARG A 158 -0.69 -1.97 4.59
N LEU A 159 -0.38 -0.69 4.48
CA LEU A 159 0.17 0.11 5.57
C LEU A 159 -0.87 0.23 6.68
N VAL A 160 -0.45 -0.18 7.87
CA VAL A 160 -1.09 0.15 9.15
C VAL A 160 -0.51 1.45 9.68
N SER A 161 0.82 1.59 9.63
CA SER A 161 1.49 2.85 9.93
C SER A 161 2.85 2.99 9.26
N ILE A 162 3.27 4.23 9.00
CA ILE A 162 4.61 4.60 8.55
C ILE A 162 5.07 5.83 9.34
N GLN A 163 6.26 5.72 9.94
CA GLN A 163 6.75 6.73 10.87
C GLN A 163 8.28 6.89 10.79
N PRO A 164 8.80 8.11 10.59
CA PRO A 164 10.22 8.38 10.76
C PRO A 164 10.61 8.24 12.23
N THR A 165 11.64 7.44 12.52
CA THR A 165 12.25 7.26 13.85
C THR A 165 13.76 7.13 13.72
N PRO A 166 14.58 7.65 14.65
CA PRO A 166 16.01 7.51 14.56
C PRO A 166 16.45 6.03 14.62
N PRO A 167 17.59 5.67 14.01
CA PRO A 167 18.16 4.33 14.11
C PRO A 167 18.42 3.95 15.57
N GLY A 168 18.21 2.69 15.93
CA GLY A 168 18.47 2.17 17.29
C GLY A 168 17.30 2.27 18.26
N ASN A 169 16.21 2.97 17.91
CA ASN A 169 14.95 2.81 18.63
C ASN A 169 14.38 1.41 18.39
N SER A 170 14.11 0.70 19.48
CA SER A 170 13.58 -0.67 19.48
C SER A 170 12.33 -0.75 18.62
N ILE A 171 12.28 -1.80 17.79
CA ILE A 171 11.07 -2.23 17.10
C ILE A 171 10.24 -2.96 18.17
N SER A 172 9.30 -2.27 18.79
CA SER A 172 8.35 -2.87 19.75
C SER A 172 7.11 -3.39 19.06
#